data_AF-A0A3S0NPS5-F1
#
_entry.id   AF-A0A3S0NPS5-F1
#
_cell.length_a   1.000
_cell.length_b   1.000
_cell.length_c   1.000
_cell.angle_alpha   90.00
_cell.angle_beta   90.00
_cell.angle_gamma   90.00
#
_symmetry.space_group_name_H-M   'P 1'
#
loop_
_entity.id
_entity.type
_entity.pdbx_description
1 polymer ?
#
loop_
_entity_poly.entity_id
_entity_poly.type
_entity_poly.pdbx_seq_one_letter_code
_entity_poly.pdbx_strand_id
1 'polypeptide(L)'
;METRMLLKDESLWNRIQGFSLDAPDADFPFSKKLAKEENWSLDFTRRAIEEYKKFVYLCCILPNGASPSKIVDKVWHMHLIYTQSYWEDFALIF
;
A
#
# COMPACT_ATOMS: atom_id res chain seq x y z
N MET A 1 4.41 1.18 -22.02
CA MET A 1 3.51 2.33 -21.80
C MET A 1 3.91 2.93 -20.47
N GLU A 2 4.47 4.14 -20.49
CA GLU A 2 4.92 4.85 -19.31
C GLU A 2 3.73 5.64 -18.77
N THR A 3 3.07 5.10 -17.73
CA THR A 3 1.95 5.78 -17.08
C THR A 3 2.51 6.98 -16.32
N ARG A 4 2.50 8.16 -16.93
CA ARG A 4 2.79 9.41 -16.24
C ARG A 4 1.70 9.66 -15.20
N MET A 5 2.02 9.38 -13.94
CA MET A 5 1.16 9.74 -12.82
C MET A 5 1.23 11.27 -12.67
N LEU A 6 0.16 11.98 -13.03
CA LEU A 6 0.04 13.40 -12.75
C LEU A 6 -0.19 13.57 -11.26
N LEU A 7 0.87 13.92 -10.53
CA LEU A 7 0.80 14.16 -9.08
C LEU A 7 0.11 15.52 -8.86
N LYS A 8 -1.13 15.49 -8.38
CA LYS A 8 -1.83 16.67 -7.85
C LYS A 8 -1.22 17.19 -6.54
N ASP A 9 -0.71 16.31 -5.69
CA ASP A 9 -0.08 16.65 -4.40
C ASP A 9 1.20 15.83 -4.18
N GLU A 10 2.35 16.47 -4.38
CA GLU A 10 3.66 15.84 -4.21
C GLU A 10 4.00 15.55 -2.75
N SER A 11 3.54 16.38 -1.81
CA SER A 11 3.81 16.20 -0.38
C SER A 11 3.12 14.94 0.14
N LEU A 12 1.84 14.78 -0.20
CA LEU A 12 1.07 13.58 0.10
C LEU A 12 1.71 12.34 -0.53
N TRP A 13 2.10 12.41 -1.80
CA TRP A 13 2.75 11.29 -2.48
C TRP A 13 4.05 10.89 -1.79
N ASN A 14 4.90 11.85 -1.42
CA ASN A 14 6.16 11.57 -0.72
C ASN A 14 5.94 10.89 0.64
N ARG A 15 4.91 11.30 1.40
CA ARG A 15 4.53 10.65 2.67
C ARG A 15 4.11 9.20 2.44
N ILE A 16 3.23 8.95 1.46
CA ILE A 16 2.74 7.59 1.12
C ILE A 16 3.89 6.73 0.60
N GLN A 17 4.77 7.28 -0.24
CA GLN A 17 5.91 6.56 -0.79
C GLN A 17 6.91 6.18 0.30
N GLY A 18 7.20 7.10 1.22
CA GLY A 18 8.11 6.90 2.34
C GLY A 18 7.60 5.96 3.43
N PHE A 19 6.28 5.73 3.50
CA PHE A 19 5.70 4.79 4.46
C PHE A 19 6.11 3.34 4.17
N SER A 20 6.75 2.68 5.14
CA SER A 20 7.09 1.25 5.04
C SER A 20 6.02 0.42 5.73
N LEU A 21 5.42 -0.54 4.98
CA LEU A 21 4.55 -1.57 5.56
C LEU A 21 5.35 -2.64 6.33
N ASP A 22 6.64 -2.75 6.03
CA ASP A 22 7.54 -3.63 6.76
C ASP A 22 8.09 -2.88 7.96
N ALA A 23 7.66 -3.26 9.16
CA ALA A 23 8.26 -2.79 10.39
C ALA A 23 9.68 -3.36 10.52
N PRO A 24 10.70 -2.53 10.83
CA PRO A 24 12.10 -2.96 10.87
C PRO A 24 12.37 -4.04 11.92
N ASP A 25 11.61 -4.03 13.02
CA ASP A 25 11.77 -4.97 14.14
C ASP A 25 10.82 -6.18 14.07
N ALA A 26 10.08 -6.34 12.96
CA ALA A 26 9.17 -7.48 12.82
C ALA A 26 9.93 -8.76 12.47
N ASP A 27 9.80 -9.78 13.34
CA ASP A 27 10.27 -11.15 13.06
C ASP A 27 9.71 -11.70 11.74
N PHE A 28 8.48 -11.29 11.39
CA PHE A 28 7.84 -11.64 10.13
C PHE A 28 7.19 -10.42 9.46
N PRO A 29 7.92 -9.72 8.57
CA PRO A 29 7.45 -8.48 7.94
C PRO A 29 6.29 -8.71 6.97
N PHE A 30 5.50 -7.65 6.77
CA PHE A 30 4.29 -7.64 5.96
C PHE A 30 4.51 -8.23 4.56
N SER A 31 5.56 -7.80 3.86
CA SER A 31 5.88 -8.23 2.50
C SER A 31 6.18 -9.73 2.41
N LYS A 32 6.89 -10.31 3.40
CA LYS A 32 7.15 -11.75 3.44
C LYS A 32 5.87 -12.54 3.71
N LYS A 33 4.99 -12.01 4.56
CA LYS A 33 3.71 -12.65 4.84
C LYS A 33 2.79 -12.64 3.63
N LEU A 34 2.63 -11.49 2.99
CA LEU A 34 1.83 -11.34 1.78
C LEU A 34 2.33 -12.27 0.67
N ALA A 35 3.65 -12.35 0.47
CA ALA A 35 4.24 -13.27 -0.48
C ALA A 35 3.91 -14.73 -0.17
N LYS A 36 3.92 -15.12 1.12
CA LYS A 36 3.61 -16.49 1.55
C LYS A 36 2.14 -16.83 1.38
N GLU A 37 1.22 -15.95 1.79
CA GLU A 37 -0.22 -16.23 1.75
C GLU A 37 -0.80 -16.23 0.34
N GLU A 38 -0.35 -15.30 -0.51
CA GLU A 38 -0.82 -15.20 -1.90
C GLU A 38 0.05 -16.03 -2.86
N ASN A 39 1.06 -16.74 -2.35
CA ASN A 39 2.01 -17.54 -3.12
C ASN A 39 2.71 -16.73 -4.23
N TRP A 40 3.17 -15.53 -3.88
CA TRP A 40 3.87 -14.60 -4.78
C TRP A 40 5.38 -14.63 -4.57
N SER A 41 6.12 -14.24 -5.61
CA SER A 41 7.54 -13.91 -5.43
C SER A 41 7.69 -12.60 -4.65
N LEU A 42 8.81 -12.42 -3.96
CA LEU A 42 9.10 -11.17 -3.24
C LEU A 42 9.16 -9.96 -4.19
N ASP A 43 9.70 -10.15 -5.40
CA ASP A 43 9.72 -9.12 -6.44
C ASP A 43 8.31 -8.68 -6.86
N PHE A 44 7.44 -9.65 -7.13
CA PHE A 44 6.05 -9.35 -7.47
C PHE A 44 5.32 -8.68 -6.31
N THR A 45 5.56 -9.14 -5.08
CA THR A 45 4.95 -8.58 -3.87
C THR A 45 5.34 -7.12 -3.67
N ARG A 46 6.61 -6.76 -3.90
CA ARG A 46 7.08 -5.36 -3.84
C ARG A 46 6.35 -4.48 -4.85
N ARG A 47 6.22 -4.93 -6.11
CA ARG A 47 5.45 -4.20 -7.13
C ARG A 47 3.98 -4.06 -6.76
N ALA A 48 3.37 -5.12 -6.21
CA ALA A 48 1.98 -5.07 -5.75
C ALA A 48 1.78 -4.03 -4.63
N ILE A 49 2.73 -3.93 -3.70
CA ILE A 49 2.74 -2.92 -2.65
C ILE A 49 2.89 -1.50 -3.23
N GLU A 50 3.74 -1.31 -4.25
CA GLU A 50 3.87 -0.02 -4.93
C GLU A 50 2.56 0.41 -5.62
N GLU A 51 1.88 -0.52 -6.29
CA GLU A 51 0.56 -0.26 -6.89
C GLU A 51 -0.50 0.02 -5.82
N TYR A 52 -0.43 -0.65 -4.67
CA TYR A 52 -1.27 -0.34 -3.53
C TYR A 52 -1.07 1.09 -3.01
N LYS A 53 0.18 1.56 -2.90
CA LYS A 53 0.48 2.96 -2.54
C LYS A 53 -0.10 3.96 -3.54
N LYS A 54 -0.02 3.66 -4.84
CA LYS A 54 -0.65 4.49 -5.89
C LYS A 54 -2.17 4.51 -5.74
N PHE A 55 -2.78 3.38 -5.42
CA PHE A 55 -4.20 3.30 -5.14
C PHE A 55 -4.61 4.14 -3.93
N VAL A 56 -3.88 4.07 -2.81
CA VAL A 56 -4.12 4.92 -1.63
C VAL A 56 -4.06 6.40 -2.01
N TYR A 57 -3.05 6.80 -2.78
CA TYR A 57 -2.94 8.17 -3.26
C TYR A 57 -4.14 8.60 -4.11
N LEU A 58 -4.59 7.74 -5.05
CA LEU A 58 -5.79 8.01 -5.86
C LEU A 58 -7.04 8.16 -4.99
N CYS A 59 -7.21 7.34 -3.96
CA CYS A 59 -8.32 7.44 -3.02
C CYS A 59 -8.33 8.78 -2.26
N CYS A 60 -7.17 9.38 -2.00
CA CYS A 60 -7.08 10.69 -1.34
C CYS A 60 -7.37 11.88 -2.26
N ILE A 61 -7.00 11.80 -3.54
CA ILE A 61 -7.11 12.96 -4.46
C ILE A 61 -8.38 12.97 -5.31
N LEU A 62 -9.11 11.85 -5.38
CA LEU A 62 -10.34 11.72 -6.15
C LEU A 62 -11.55 11.92 -5.22
N PRO A 63 -12.52 12.78 -5.57
CA PRO A 63 -13.67 13.08 -4.72
C PRO A 63 -14.57 11.86 -4.43
N ASN A 64 -14.56 10.87 -5.31
CA ASN A 64 -15.33 9.63 -5.17
C ASN A 64 -14.42 8.42 -4.85
N GLY A 65 -13.15 8.65 -4.54
CA GLY A 65 -12.14 7.61 -4.37
C GLY A 65 -11.83 6.84 -5.65
N ALA A 66 -11.26 5.64 -5.50
CA ALA A 66 -10.97 4.70 -6.57
C ALA A 66 -11.37 3.27 -6.14
N SER A 67 -11.58 2.39 -7.13
CA SER A 67 -11.77 0.95 -6.88
C SER A 67 -10.45 0.20 -7.08
N PRO A 68 -10.07 -0.71 -6.17
CA PRO A 68 -8.82 -1.44 -6.29
C PRO A 68 -8.90 -2.48 -7.42
N SER A 69 -7.75 -2.77 -8.02
CA SER A 69 -7.60 -3.97 -8.85
C SER A 69 -7.52 -5.22 -7.97
N LYS A 70 -7.73 -6.41 -8.54
CA LYS A 70 -7.65 -7.68 -7.77
C LYS A 70 -6.35 -7.84 -6.98
N ILE A 71 -5.22 -7.45 -7.56
CA ILE A 71 -3.90 -7.58 -6.89
C ILE A 71 -3.80 -6.56 -5.75
N VAL A 72 -4.19 -5.32 -6.01
CA VAL A 72 -4.18 -4.24 -5.00
C VAL A 72 -5.14 -4.56 -3.85
N ASP A 73 -6.29 -5.13 -4.15
CA ASP A 73 -7.30 -5.57 -3.17
C ASP A 73 -6.72 -6.60 -2.19
N LYS A 74 -5.91 -7.55 -2.66
CA LYS A 74 -5.20 -8.51 -1.79
C LYS A 74 -4.24 -7.83 -0.83
N VAL A 75 -3.45 -6.86 -1.32
CA VAL A 75 -2.54 -6.08 -0.46
C VAL A 75 -3.32 -5.28 0.56
N TRP A 76 -4.40 -4.62 0.13
CA TRP A 76 -5.27 -3.83 0.99
C TRP A 76 -5.94 -4.68 2.06
N HIS A 77 -6.47 -5.83 1.70
CA HIS A 77 -7.11 -6.77 2.62
C HIS A 77 -6.14 -7.30 3.67
N MET A 78 -4.93 -7.68 3.26
CA MET A 78 -3.87 -8.07 4.19
C MET A 78 -3.52 -6.90 5.13
N HIS A 79 -3.41 -5.67 4.60
CA HIS A 79 -3.10 -4.49 5.41
C HIS A 79 -4.17 -4.26 6.49
N LEU A 80 -5.45 -4.37 6.15
CA LEU A 80 -6.58 -4.22 7.07
C LEU A 80 -6.60 -5.27 8.19
N ILE A 81 -6.27 -6.52 7.88
CA ILE A 81 -6.38 -7.64 8.83
C ILE A 81 -5.13 -7.78 9.70
N TYR A 82 -3.96 -7.48 9.14
CA TYR A 82 -2.69 -7.86 9.76
C TYR A 82 -2.00 -6.73 10.52
N THR A 83 -2.27 -5.47 10.19
CA THR A 83 -1.79 -4.38 11.05
C THR A 83 -2.74 -4.25 12.22
N GLN A 84 -2.27 -4.68 13.41
CA GLN A 84 -2.95 -4.46 14.70
C GLN A 84 -3.28 -2.97 14.95
N SER A 85 -2.66 -2.08 14.16
CA SER A 85 -2.69 -0.63 14.23
C SER A 85 -3.35 0.03 13.00
N TYR A 86 -4.19 -0.66 12.20
CA TYR A 86 -4.81 -0.01 11.03
C TYR A 86 -5.52 1.31 11.40
N TRP A 87 -6.20 1.38 12.54
CA TRP A 87 -6.89 2.60 12.97
C TRP A 87 -5.96 3.66 13.59
N GLU A 88 -4.87 3.28 14.25
CA GLU A 88 -3.95 4.22 14.90
C GLU A 88 -2.88 4.76 13.93
N ASP A 89 -2.34 3.91 13.03
CA ASP A 89 -1.34 4.31 12.04
C ASP A 89 -1.95 5.13 10.89
N PHE A 90 -3.19 4.82 10.48
CA PHE A 90 -3.88 5.58 9.43
C PHE A 90 -4.39 6.94 9.93
N ALA A 91 -4.66 7.08 11.24
CA ALA A 91 -5.01 8.35 11.86
C ALA A 91 -3.84 9.35 11.94
N LEU A 92 -2.59 8.89 11.88
CA LEU A 92 -1.39 9.75 11.79
C LEU A 92 -1.09 10.21 10.35
N ILE A 93 -1.77 9.63 9.36
CA ILE A 93 -1.67 10.07 7.95
C ILE A 93 -2.58 11.28 7.71
N PHE A 94 -3.67 11.42 8.47
CA PHE A 94 -4.53 12.61 8.52
C PHE A 94 -4.13 13.57 9.66
#